data_AF-A0A0C2BHL9-F1
#
_entry.id   AF-A0A0C2BHL9-F1
#
_cell.length_a   1.000
_cell.length_b   1.000
_cell.length_c   1.000
_cell.angle_alpha   90.00
_cell.angle_beta   90.00
_cell.angle_gamma   90.00
#
_symmetry.space_group_name_H-M   'P 1'
#
loop_
_entity.id
_entity.type
_entity.pdbx_description
1 polymer ?
#
loop_
_entity_poly.entity_id
_entity_poly.type
_entity_poly.pdbx_seq_one_letter_code
_entity_poly.pdbx_strand_id
1 'polypeptide(L)'
;MTEPTGPGEQTDGDPGLRHLLDRAVRVERRVRRAVEARRLTDPHPDDAFKGLYLTEETITQLLDVGRVFPAPDDNDPPVAAESAILHDRPTRLGLLAQEFGLTALDVEILLIALLPDLDDRFEAFYGYLNDDVTRRRPSIGLALGLCALPPA
;
A
#
# COMPACT_ATOMS: atom_id res chain seq x y z
N MET A 1 -15.28 -47.10 -11.30
CA MET A 1 -15.05 -46.93 -12.75
C MET A 1 -16.22 -46.11 -13.26
N THR A 2 -16.18 -44.78 -13.28
CA THR A 2 -15.06 -43.85 -13.43
C THR A 2 -15.41 -42.50 -12.76
N GLU A 3 -14.35 -41.84 -12.31
CA GLU A 3 -14.17 -40.54 -11.65
C GLU A 3 -14.78 -39.30 -12.38
N PRO A 4 -14.73 -38.11 -11.74
CA PRO A 4 -15.75 -37.07 -11.77
C PRO A 4 -15.46 -35.92 -12.74
N THR A 5 -16.47 -35.10 -13.03
CA THR A 5 -16.31 -33.84 -13.78
C THR A 5 -16.11 -32.70 -12.80
N GLY A 6 -14.86 -32.27 -12.62
CA GLY A 6 -14.58 -30.86 -12.42
C GLY A 6 -14.77 -30.10 -13.74
N PRO A 7 -14.97 -28.79 -13.67
CA PRO A 7 -13.83 -27.95 -14.04
C PRO A 7 -13.59 -26.84 -13.00
N GLY A 8 -12.34 -26.69 -12.59
CA GLY A 8 -11.88 -25.43 -12.01
C GLY A 8 -12.02 -24.33 -13.06
N GLU A 9 -12.92 -23.39 -12.81
CA GLU A 9 -13.11 -22.21 -13.67
C GLU A 9 -11.98 -21.20 -13.45
N GLN A 10 -11.05 -21.20 -14.41
CA GLN A 10 -10.50 -20.03 -15.09
C GLN A 10 -9.95 -18.86 -14.25
N THR A 11 -8.84 -19.07 -13.55
CA THR A 11 -8.05 -17.96 -12.97
C THR A 11 -7.35 -17.09 -14.04
N ASP A 12 -7.17 -17.59 -15.25
CA ASP A 12 -6.47 -16.86 -16.33
C ASP A 12 -7.35 -15.81 -17.03
N GLY A 13 -8.64 -15.69 -16.71
CA GLY A 13 -9.62 -14.94 -17.51
C GLY A 13 -10.39 -13.80 -16.83
N ASP A 14 -10.49 -13.76 -15.49
CA ASP A 14 -11.38 -12.82 -14.79
C ASP A 14 -10.89 -11.36 -14.90
N PRO A 15 -11.57 -10.48 -15.66
CA PRO A 15 -11.18 -9.08 -15.80
C PRO A 15 -11.21 -8.31 -14.47
N GLY A 16 -12.07 -8.71 -13.53
CA GLY A 16 -12.16 -8.11 -12.20
C GLY A 16 -10.94 -8.47 -11.34
N LEU A 17 -10.50 -9.73 -11.37
CA LEU A 17 -9.28 -10.15 -10.68
C LEU A 17 -8.04 -9.47 -11.26
N ARG A 18 -7.92 -9.41 -12.59
CA ARG A 18 -6.80 -8.71 -13.25
C ARG A 18 -6.75 -7.23 -12.87
N HIS A 19 -7.90 -6.57 -12.80
CA HIS A 19 -7.97 -5.18 -12.35
C HIS A 19 -7.52 -5.02 -10.89
N LEU A 20 -7.97 -5.90 -9.99
CA LEU A 20 -7.55 -5.88 -8.59
C LEU A 20 -6.04 -6.11 -8.43
N LEU A 21 -5.48 -7.07 -9.16
CA LEU A 21 -4.04 -7.37 -9.14
C LEU A 21 -3.21 -6.22 -9.71
N ASP A 22 -3.64 -5.59 -10.81
CA ASP A 22 -2.98 -4.39 -11.35
C ASP A 22 -2.93 -3.26 -10.31
N ARG A 23 -4.05 -3.03 -9.62
CA ARG A 23 -4.12 -2.05 -8.53
C ARG A 23 -3.20 -2.41 -7.36
N ALA A 24 -3.15 -3.67 -6.95
CA ALA A 24 -2.24 -4.13 -5.89
C ALA A 24 -0.76 -3.92 -6.27
N VAL A 25 -0.37 -4.20 -7.52
CA VAL A 25 0.98 -3.96 -8.04
C VAL A 25 1.37 -2.48 -8.02
N ARG A 26 0.42 -1.57 -8.28
CA ARG A 26 0.64 -0.12 -8.14
C ARG A 26 0.94 0.26 -6.69
N VAL A 27 0.16 -0.27 -5.75
CA VAL A 27 0.41 -0.03 -4.32
C VAL A 27 1.78 -0.61 -3.92
N GLU A 28 2.12 -1.82 -4.36
CA GLU A 28 3.44 -2.42 -4.12
C GLU A 28 4.58 -1.51 -4.59
N ARG A 29 4.50 -0.97 -5.81
CA ARG A 29 5.52 -0.06 -6.34
C ARG A 29 5.68 1.19 -5.46
N ARG A 30 4.59 1.78 -4.98
CA ARG A 30 4.63 2.92 -4.06
C ARG A 30 5.28 2.57 -2.72
N VAL A 31 4.97 1.40 -2.16
CA VAL A 31 5.61 0.90 -0.93
C VAL A 31 7.12 0.71 -1.14
N ARG A 32 7.53 0.05 -2.22
CA ARG A 32 8.95 -0.16 -2.53
C ARG A 32 9.72 1.15 -2.62
N ARG A 33 9.17 2.14 -3.33
CA ARG A 33 9.78 3.46 -3.45
C ARG A 33 9.85 4.18 -2.11
N ALA A 34 8.83 4.06 -1.26
CA ALA A 34 8.85 4.63 0.08
C ALA A 34 9.96 4.00 0.94
N VAL A 35 10.12 2.67 0.86
CA VAL A 35 11.21 1.96 1.55
C VAL A 35 12.58 2.42 1.03
N GLU A 36 12.77 2.51 -0.28
CA GLU A 36 14.01 2.97 -0.90
C GLU A 36 14.35 4.41 -0.51
N ALA A 37 13.37 5.31 -0.57
CA ALA A 37 13.52 6.70 -0.13
C ALA A 37 13.92 6.78 1.35
N ARG A 38 13.27 5.98 2.21
CA ARG A 38 13.61 5.93 3.64
C ARG A 38 15.04 5.43 3.84
N ARG A 39 15.45 4.36 3.17
CA ARG A 39 16.81 3.78 3.26
C ARG A 39 17.91 4.77 2.85
N LEU A 40 17.65 5.68 1.92
CA LEU A 40 18.63 6.71 1.52
C LEU A 40 18.86 7.78 2.59
N THR A 41 17.87 8.01 3.45
CA THR A 41 17.91 9.02 4.53
C THR A 41 18.18 8.41 5.90
N ASP A 42 18.19 7.08 5.99
CA ASP A 42 18.33 6.32 7.23
C ASP A 42 19.81 6.25 7.64
N PRO A 43 20.22 6.89 8.75
CA PRO A 43 21.60 6.84 9.20
C PRO A 43 21.99 5.43 9.70
N HIS A 44 21.02 4.61 10.11
CA HIS A 44 21.25 3.33 10.80
C HIS A 44 20.34 2.20 10.24
N PRO A 45 20.50 1.83 8.96
CA PRO A 45 19.60 0.87 8.30
C PRO A 45 19.68 -0.56 8.89
N ASP A 46 20.81 -0.92 9.51
CA ASP A 46 21.07 -2.25 10.06
C ASP A 46 20.91 -2.32 11.60
N ASP A 47 20.36 -1.27 12.24
CA ASP A 47 20.15 -1.27 13.68
C ASP A 47 19.08 -2.28 14.11
N ALA A 48 19.52 -3.31 14.86
CA ALA A 48 18.67 -4.38 15.36
C ALA A 48 17.62 -3.92 16.41
N PHE A 49 17.81 -2.75 17.02
CA PHE A 49 16.90 -2.20 18.04
C PHE A 49 16.06 -1.03 17.52
N LYS A 50 16.04 -0.80 16.20
CA LYS A 50 15.32 0.31 15.57
C LYS A 50 13.84 0.37 16.02
N GLY A 51 13.42 1.55 16.46
CA GLY A 51 12.06 1.80 16.95
C GLY A 51 11.79 1.41 18.41
N LEU A 52 12.76 0.81 19.11
CA LEU A 52 12.62 0.43 20.52
C LEU A 52 13.18 1.47 21.51
N TYR A 53 13.97 2.42 21.02
CA TYR A 53 14.57 3.49 21.81
C TYR A 53 14.60 4.79 21.00
N LEU A 54 14.55 5.91 21.70
CA LEU A 54 14.58 7.26 21.13
C LEU A 54 15.82 7.97 21.68
N THR A 55 16.73 8.37 20.79
CA THR A 55 17.88 9.20 21.13
C THR A 55 17.57 10.67 20.84
N GLU A 56 18.35 11.58 21.42
CA GLU A 56 18.20 13.02 21.21
C GLU A 56 18.48 13.41 19.75
N GLU A 57 19.44 12.75 19.11
CA GLU A 57 19.73 12.91 17.67
C GLU A 57 18.52 12.49 16.82
N THR A 58 17.86 11.38 17.18
CA THR A 58 16.66 10.89 16.49
C THR A 58 15.51 11.89 16.62
N ILE A 59 15.30 12.46 17.82
CA ILE A 59 14.28 13.50 18.04
C ILE A 59 14.58 14.75 17.22
N THR A 60 15.84 15.20 17.21
CA THR A 60 16.26 16.37 16.43
C THR A 60 16.01 16.15 14.93
N GLN A 61 16.37 14.97 14.43
CA GLN A 61 16.13 14.61 13.02
C GLN A 61 14.63 14.57 12.69
N LEU A 62 13.78 14.06 13.59
CA LEU A 62 12.31 14.05 13.40
C LEU A 62 11.70 15.46 13.36
N LEU A 63 12.29 16.42 14.08
CA LEU A 63 11.85 17.82 14.06
C LEU A 63 12.29 18.54 12.78
N ASP A 64 13.49 18.23 12.27
CA ASP A 64 14.05 18.87 11.07
C ASP A 64 13.53 18.29 9.76
N VAL A 65 13.39 16.96 9.69
CA VAL A 65 12.98 16.22 8.51
C VAL A 65 11.62 15.59 8.79
N GLY A 66 10.55 16.34 8.50
CA GLY A 66 9.20 15.77 8.48
C GLY A 66 9.14 14.51 7.61
N ARG A 67 8.14 13.64 7.83
CA ARG A 67 8.03 12.37 7.11
C ARG A 67 7.82 12.61 5.61
N VAL A 68 8.87 12.39 4.81
CA VAL A 68 8.83 12.56 3.35
C VAL A 68 8.41 11.25 2.68
N PHE A 69 7.41 11.33 1.82
CA PHE A 69 7.06 10.26 0.89
C PHE A 69 7.51 10.62 -0.52
N PRO A 70 8.03 9.66 -1.29
CA PRO A 70 8.38 9.91 -2.68
C PRO A 70 7.13 10.29 -3.48
N ALA A 71 7.30 11.22 -4.42
CA ALA A 71 6.23 11.56 -5.35
C ALA A 71 5.75 10.33 -6.15
N PRO A 72 4.48 10.29 -6.60
CA PRO A 72 3.97 9.25 -7.49
C PRO A 72 4.86 9.04 -8.71
N ASP A 73 4.76 7.87 -9.34
CA ASP A 73 5.44 7.61 -10.62
C ASP A 73 4.64 8.35 -11.70
N ASP A 74 5.30 8.91 -12.71
CA ASP A 74 4.61 9.47 -13.88
C ASP A 74 3.73 8.42 -14.59
N ASN A 75 4.07 7.14 -14.41
CA ASN A 75 3.31 5.99 -14.92
C ASN A 75 2.17 5.53 -14.00
N ASP A 76 2.02 6.12 -12.80
CA ASP A 76 0.89 5.84 -11.92
C ASP A 76 -0.17 6.93 -12.11
N PRO A 77 -1.39 6.59 -12.57
CA PRO A 77 -2.44 7.57 -12.72
C PRO A 77 -2.73 8.18 -11.34
N PRO A 78 -3.05 9.47 -11.28
CA PRO A 78 -3.45 10.08 -10.03
C PRO A 78 -4.68 9.36 -9.50
N VAL A 79 -4.77 9.19 -8.17
CA VAL A 79 -5.92 8.52 -7.50
C VAL A 79 -7.26 9.07 -7.98
N ALA A 80 -7.34 10.37 -8.31
CA ALA A 80 -8.54 10.99 -8.85
C ALA A 80 -9.03 10.38 -10.20
N ALA A 81 -8.12 9.91 -11.05
CA ALA A 81 -8.46 9.29 -12.34
C ALA A 81 -9.12 7.91 -12.18
N GLU A 82 -8.85 7.22 -11.07
CA GLU A 82 -9.44 5.91 -10.77
C GLU A 82 -10.94 6.00 -10.48
N SER A 83 -11.45 7.15 -10.05
CA SER A 83 -12.88 7.36 -9.83
C SER A 83 -13.70 7.00 -11.07
N ALA A 84 -13.31 7.48 -12.26
CA ALA A 84 -14.06 7.20 -13.48
C ALA A 84 -14.06 5.70 -13.83
N ILE A 85 -12.93 5.02 -13.64
CA ILE A 85 -12.74 3.61 -13.97
C ILE A 85 -13.58 2.71 -13.03
N LEU A 86 -13.63 3.05 -11.74
CA LEU A 86 -14.42 2.32 -10.75
C LEU A 86 -15.93 2.36 -11.04
N HIS A 87 -16.42 3.46 -11.62
CA HIS A 87 -17.84 3.64 -11.95
C HIS A 87 -18.24 3.02 -13.30
N ASP A 88 -17.31 2.90 -14.25
CA ASP A 88 -17.59 2.49 -15.63
C ASP A 88 -17.51 0.97 -15.86
N ARG A 89 -16.87 0.21 -14.95
CA ARG A 89 -16.71 -1.25 -15.09
C ARG A 89 -17.34 -2.06 -13.96
N PRO A 90 -18.10 -3.13 -14.26
CA PRO A 90 -18.67 -4.03 -13.26
C PRO A 90 -17.59 -4.99 -12.72
N THR A 91 -16.58 -4.46 -12.03
CA THR A 91 -15.61 -5.26 -11.28
C THR A 91 -16.10 -5.46 -9.84
N ARG A 92 -15.65 -6.52 -9.16
CA ARG A 92 -16.01 -6.74 -7.74
C ARG A 92 -15.59 -5.56 -6.86
N LEU A 93 -14.45 -4.95 -7.16
CA LEU A 93 -13.94 -3.76 -6.46
C LEU A 93 -14.81 -2.52 -6.75
N GLY A 94 -15.24 -2.33 -8.00
CA GLY A 94 -16.15 -1.25 -8.39
C GLY A 94 -17.52 -1.38 -7.73
N LEU A 95 -18.08 -2.59 -7.68
CA LEU A 95 -19.33 -2.89 -6.96
C LEU A 95 -19.19 -2.61 -5.46
N LEU A 96 -18.10 -3.05 -4.83
CA LEU A 96 -17.80 -2.75 -3.42
C LEU A 96 -17.71 -1.24 -3.19
N ALA A 97 -17.01 -0.52 -4.06
CA ALA A 97 -16.88 0.92 -3.94
C ALA A 97 -18.23 1.63 -4.06
N GLN A 98 -19.08 1.21 -5.00
CA GLN A 98 -20.42 1.76 -5.18
C GLN A 98 -21.34 1.46 -3.99
N GLU A 99 -21.35 0.22 -3.51
CA GLU A 99 -22.25 -0.23 -2.44
C GLU A 99 -21.92 0.45 -1.10
N PHE A 100 -20.64 0.68 -0.82
CA PHE A 100 -20.18 1.31 0.42
C PHE A 100 -19.88 2.81 0.28
N GLY A 101 -20.10 3.40 -0.89
CA GLY A 101 -19.83 4.82 -1.15
C GLY A 101 -18.35 5.20 -1.02
N LEU A 102 -17.44 4.28 -1.35
CA LEU A 102 -16.00 4.50 -1.25
C LEU A 102 -15.54 5.44 -2.38
N THR A 103 -14.82 6.49 -1.99
CA THR A 103 -14.10 7.32 -2.94
C THR A 103 -12.89 6.57 -3.53
N ALA A 104 -12.28 7.08 -4.60
CA ALA A 104 -11.06 6.49 -5.13
C ALA A 104 -9.92 6.46 -4.08
N LEU A 105 -9.86 7.46 -3.19
CA LEU A 105 -8.91 7.46 -2.08
C LEU A 105 -9.22 6.36 -1.06
N ASP A 106 -10.49 6.14 -0.71
CA ASP A 106 -10.88 5.08 0.21
C ASP A 106 -10.50 3.70 -0.34
N VAL A 107 -10.68 3.49 -1.65
CA VAL A 107 -10.25 2.26 -2.33
C VAL A 107 -8.73 2.10 -2.28
N GLU A 108 -7.96 3.17 -2.46
CA GLU A 108 -6.50 3.11 -2.33
C GLU A 108 -6.06 2.75 -0.91
N ILE A 109 -6.66 3.39 0.09
CA ILE A 109 -6.40 3.10 1.51
C ILE A 109 -6.79 1.65 1.84
N LEU A 110 -7.91 1.16 1.31
CA LEU A 110 -8.34 -0.22 1.46
C LEU A 110 -7.29 -1.20 0.92
N LEU A 111 -6.78 -0.96 -0.29
CA LEU A 111 -5.75 -1.83 -0.89
C LEU A 111 -4.45 -1.78 -0.08
N ILE A 112 -4.01 -0.59 0.35
CA ILE A 112 -2.85 -0.42 1.24
C ILE A 112 -3.02 -1.24 2.53
N ALA A 113 -4.21 -1.20 3.14
CA ALA A 113 -4.51 -1.94 4.36
C ALA A 113 -4.56 -3.47 4.17
N LEU A 114 -4.96 -3.92 2.97
CA LEU A 114 -5.11 -5.34 2.61
C LEU A 114 -3.79 -6.02 2.24
N LEU A 115 -2.79 -5.28 1.76
CA LEU A 115 -1.53 -5.85 1.28
C LEU A 115 -0.86 -6.86 2.25
N PRO A 116 -0.78 -6.62 3.58
CA PRO A 116 -0.20 -7.60 4.50
C PRO A 116 -0.95 -8.92 4.58
N ASP A 117 -2.26 -8.92 4.26
CA ASP A 117 -3.06 -10.14 4.20
C ASP A 117 -2.89 -10.90 2.87
N LEU A 118 -2.38 -10.22 1.83
CA LEU A 118 -2.07 -10.81 0.53
C LEU A 118 -0.64 -11.35 0.46
N ASP A 119 0.30 -10.67 1.11
CA ASP A 119 1.72 -11.00 1.14
C ASP A 119 2.34 -10.46 2.45
N ASP A 120 2.82 -11.39 3.28
CA ASP A 120 3.30 -11.11 4.63
C ASP A 120 4.57 -10.23 4.66
N ARG A 121 5.31 -10.13 3.54
CA ARG A 121 6.46 -9.22 3.43
C ARG A 121 6.08 -7.77 3.67
N PHE A 122 4.83 -7.39 3.38
CA PHE A 122 4.33 -6.04 3.65
C PHE A 122 4.19 -5.74 5.14
N GLU A 123 4.04 -6.74 6.02
CA GLU A 123 4.11 -6.52 7.47
C GLU A 123 5.47 -5.91 7.86
N ALA A 124 6.55 -6.47 7.31
CA ALA A 124 7.91 -5.99 7.55
C ALA A 124 8.17 -4.62 6.93
N PHE A 125 7.68 -4.39 5.70
CA PHE A 125 7.81 -3.06 5.06
C PHE A 125 7.06 -1.98 5.83
N TYR A 126 5.87 -2.28 6.34
CA TYR A 126 5.11 -1.33 7.16
C TYR A 126 5.74 -1.11 8.53
N GLY A 127 6.27 -2.15 9.18
CA GLY A 127 7.04 -1.97 10.40
C GLY A 127 8.25 -1.05 10.20
N TYR A 128 9.02 -1.27 9.12
CA TYR A 128 10.15 -0.41 8.75
C TYR A 128 9.72 1.02 8.46
N LEU A 129 8.67 1.22 7.64
CA LEU A 129 8.17 2.56 7.30
C LEU A 129 7.53 3.27 8.50
N ASN A 130 6.95 2.55 9.45
CA ASN A 130 6.43 3.12 10.68
C ASN A 130 7.52 3.44 11.72
N ASP A 131 8.77 3.05 11.46
CA ASP A 131 9.87 3.04 12.44
C ASP A 131 9.49 2.28 13.72
N ASP A 132 8.69 1.22 13.59
CA ASP A 132 8.21 0.39 14.68
C ASP A 132 7.90 -1.02 14.14
N VAL A 133 8.82 -1.95 14.38
CA VAL A 133 8.71 -3.35 13.91
C VAL A 133 7.50 -4.09 14.48
N THR A 134 6.88 -3.58 15.55
CA THR A 134 5.66 -4.15 16.11
C THR A 134 4.40 -3.69 15.34
N ARG A 135 4.49 -2.60 14.58
CA ARG A 135 3.39 -2.06 13.74
C ARG A 135 3.41 -2.63 12.33
N ARG A 136 2.78 -3.80 12.20
CA ARG A 136 2.65 -4.57 10.95
C ARG A 136 1.57 -4.07 10.00
N ARG A 137 0.89 -2.98 10.35
CA ARG A 137 -0.22 -2.38 9.60
C ARG A 137 0.10 -0.93 9.25
N PRO A 138 -0.48 -0.40 8.16
CA PRO A 138 -0.24 0.99 7.80
C PRO A 138 -0.87 1.91 8.85
N SER A 139 -0.12 2.91 9.30
CA SER A 139 -0.72 4.05 10.01
C SER A 139 -1.49 4.94 9.03
N ILE A 140 -2.38 5.80 9.54
CA ILE A 140 -3.11 6.77 8.70
C ILE A 140 -2.13 7.65 7.92
N GLY A 141 -1.09 8.18 8.59
CA GLY A 141 -0.06 8.99 7.96
C GLY A 141 0.72 8.22 6.89
N LEU A 142 1.00 6.93 7.10
CA LEU A 142 1.63 6.09 6.09
C LEU A 142 0.71 5.88 4.87
N ALA A 143 -0.57 5.57 5.09
CA ALA A 143 -1.52 5.37 3.99
C ALA A 143 -1.71 6.65 3.16
N LEU A 144 -1.87 7.80 3.80
CA LEU A 144 -1.98 9.09 3.12
C LEU A 144 -0.69 9.44 2.36
N GLY A 145 0.46 9.23 2.98
CA GLY A 145 1.76 9.44 2.35
C GLY A 145 1.98 8.60 1.10
N LEU A 146 1.60 7.31 1.15
CA LEU A 146 1.61 6.42 -0.02
C LEU A 146 0.60 6.84 -1.10
N CYS A 147 -0.44 7.61 -0.76
CA CYS A 147 -1.35 8.24 -1.70
C CYS A 147 -0.87 9.64 -2.16
N ALA A 148 0.36 10.03 -1.82
CA ALA A 148 0.92 11.36 -2.07
C ALA A 148 0.09 12.52 -1.51
N LEU A 149 -0.60 12.26 -0.40
CA LEU A 149 -1.30 13.26 0.38
C LEU A 149 -0.48 13.62 1.63
N PRO A 150 -0.51 14.90 2.05
CA PRO A 150 0.22 15.31 3.24
C PRO A 150 -0.33 14.57 4.47
N PRO A 151 0.53 13.90 5.25
CA PRO A 151 0.13 13.18 6.45
C PRO A 151 -0.03 14.14 7.65
N ALA A 152 -0.95 15.11 7.55
CA ALA A 152 -1.18 16.21 8.51
C ALA A 152 0.01 17.17 8.75
#